data_AF-A0A9Q5ZU42-F1
#
_entry.id   AF-A0A9Q5ZU42-F1
#
_cell.length_a   1.000
_cell.length_b   1.000
_cell.length_c   1.000
_cell.angle_alpha   90.00
_cell.angle_beta   90.00
_cell.angle_gamma   90.00
#
_symmetry.space_group_name_H-M   'P 1'
#
loop_
_entity.id
_entity.type
_entity.pdbx_description
1 polymer ?
#
loop_
_entity_poly.entity_id
_entity_poly.type
_entity_poly.pdbx_seq_one_letter_code
_entity_poly.pdbx_strand_id
1 'polypeptide(L)' 'LAIAGTPLPSGGSEEGGIQPLVEVEKEVILAALEKTGGNKTEAARQLGITRKTLLAKLSR' A
#
# COMPACT_ATOMS: atom_id res chain seq x y z
N LEU A 1 12.93 0.42 -34.71
CA LEU A 1 11.75 0.19 -33.86
C LEU A 1 12.17 0.48 -32.42
N ALA A 2 11.87 1.68 -31.91
CA ALA A 2 12.31 2.11 -30.59
C ALA A 2 11.30 1.66 -29.53
N ILE A 3 11.70 0.73 -28.66
CA ILE A 3 10.96 0.43 -27.44
C ILE A 3 11.28 1.54 -26.44
N ALA A 4 10.37 2.51 -26.31
CA ALA A 4 10.42 3.48 -25.22
C ALA A 4 10.31 2.69 -23.90
N GLY A 5 11.39 2.65 -23.13
CA GLY A 5 11.39 2.11 -21.78
C GLY A 5 10.42 2.93 -20.94
N THR A 6 9.26 2.37 -20.63
CA THR A 6 8.40 2.91 -19.58
C THR A 6 9.21 2.94 -18.29
N PRO A 7 9.42 4.10 -17.65
CA PRO A 7 10.02 4.14 -16.34
C PRO A 7 9.10 3.37 -15.38
N LEU A 8 9.61 2.28 -14.83
CA LEU A 8 8.96 1.57 -13.73
C LEU A 8 8.72 2.59 -12.62
N PRO A 9 7.54 2.64 -11.98
CA PRO A 9 7.36 3.48 -10.81
C PRO A 9 8.39 3.04 -9.76
N SER A 10 9.33 3.93 -9.43
CA SER A 10 10.22 3.84 -8.26
C SER A 10 9.37 3.84 -6.99
N GLY A 11 8.78 2.69 -6.69
CA GLY A 11 7.99 2.42 -5.50
C GLY A 11 8.57 1.18 -4.84
N GLY A 12 9.68 1.38 -4.15
CA GLY A 12 10.36 0.31 -3.43
C GLY A 12 11.78 0.73 -3.16
N SER A 13 12.03 1.15 -1.92
CA SER A 13 13.34 1.43 -1.36
C SER A 13 14.38 0.45 -1.89
N GLU A 14 15.23 0.95 -2.77
CA GLU A 14 16.41 0.28 -3.27
C GLU A 14 17.45 0.26 -2.14
N GLU A 15 17.33 -0.66 -1.19
CA GLU A 15 18.42 -1.13 -0.32
C GLU A 15 18.00 -2.45 0.33
N GLY A 16 18.78 -3.50 0.12
CA GLY A 16 18.47 -4.90 0.40
C GLY A 16 18.41 -5.29 1.89
N GLY A 17 17.50 -4.66 2.65
CA GLY A 17 17.13 -5.05 4.01
C GLY A 17 15.68 -5.53 4.07
N ILE A 18 15.40 -6.56 4.89
CA ILE A 18 14.02 -7.00 5.17
C ILE A 18 13.35 -5.91 6.01
N GLN A 19 12.49 -5.12 5.38
CA GLN A 19 11.70 -4.11 6.09
C GLN A 19 10.68 -4.81 7.02
N PRO A 20 10.43 -4.28 8.22
CA PRO A 20 9.39 -4.79 9.10
C PRO A 20 8.03 -4.79 8.42
N LEU A 21 7.28 -5.90 8.54
CA LEU A 21 5.94 -6.03 7.95
C LEU A 21 4.99 -4.90 8.36
N VAL A 22 5.18 -4.34 9.55
CA VAL A 22 4.35 -3.23 10.07
C VAL A 22 4.49 -1.96 9.21
N GLU A 23 5.68 -1.65 8.71
CA GLU A 23 5.93 -0.45 7.92
C GLU A 23 5.31 -0.59 6.53
N VAL A 24 5.59 -1.73 5.87
CA VAL A 24 5.01 -2.07 4.56
C VAL A 24 3.49 -2.07 4.62
N GLU A 25 2.89 -2.65 5.67
CA GLU A 25 1.43 -2.65 5.84
C GLU A 25 0.86 -1.24 5.98
N LYS A 26 1.55 -0.33 6.70
CA LYS A 26 1.10 1.06 6.87
C LYS A 26 1.14 1.82 5.55
N GLU A 27 2.22 1.69 4.78
CA GLU A 27 2.33 2.30 3.46
C GLU A 27 1.21 1.83 2.52
N VAL A 28 0.95 0.53 2.51
CA VAL A 28 -0.11 -0.08 1.69
C VAL A 28 -1.51 0.42 2.11
N ILE A 29 -1.77 0.54 3.42
CA ILE A 29 -3.04 1.07 3.93
C ILE A 29 -3.22 2.54 3.57
N LEU A 30 -2.17 3.35 3.70
CA LEU A 30 -2.20 4.77 3.33
C LEU A 30 -2.47 4.93 1.83
N ALA A 31 -1.73 4.21 0.99
CA ALA A 31 -1.93 4.24 -0.46
C ALA A 31 -3.35 3.81 -0.86
N ALA A 32 -3.93 2.81 -0.19
CA ALA A 32 -5.32 2.40 -0.43
C ALA A 32 -6.33 3.47 0.01
N LEU A 33 -6.07 4.16 1.12
CA LEU A 33 -6.92 5.26 1.59
C LEU A 33 -6.84 6.46 0.64
N GLU A 34 -5.65 6.83 0.15
CA GLU A 34 -5.49 7.90 -0.83
C GLU A 34 -6.23 7.60 -2.12
N LYS A 35 -6.10 6.37 -2.65
CA LYS A 35 -6.83 5.92 -3.85
C LYS A 35 -8.34 5.93 -3.71
N THR A 36 -8.85 5.72 -2.49
CA THR A 36 -10.29 5.65 -2.20
C THR A 36 -10.84 6.94 -1.58
N GLY A 37 -10.04 8.00 -1.49
CA GLY A 37 -10.45 9.27 -0.89
C GLY A 37 -10.78 9.17 0.61
N GLY A 38 -10.13 8.27 1.34
CA GLY A 38 -10.32 8.06 2.77
C GLY A 38 -11.45 7.09 3.13
N ASN A 39 -12.08 6.45 2.15
CA ASN A 39 -13.13 5.46 2.39
C ASN A 39 -12.54 4.14 2.92
N LYS A 40 -12.64 3.96 4.24
CA LYS A 40 -12.07 2.82 4.97
C LYS A 40 -12.67 1.48 4.54
N THR A 41 -13.93 1.46 4.12
CA THR A 41 -14.60 0.22 3.68
C THR A 41 -14.09 -0.20 2.31
N GLU A 42 -13.99 0.73 1.37
CA GLU A 42 -13.47 0.45 0.03
C GLU A 42 -11.96 0.18 0.05
N ALA A 43 -11.20 0.89 0.88
CA ALA A 43 -9.78 0.59 1.09
C ALA A 43 -9.58 -0.83 1.63
N ALA A 44 -10.36 -1.24 2.64
CA ALA A 44 -10.30 -2.60 3.17
C ALA A 44 -10.66 -3.64 2.10
N ARG A 45 -11.67 -3.35 1.27
CA ARG A 45 -12.09 -4.21 0.16
C ARG A 45 -10.99 -4.37 -0.90
N GLN A 46 -10.32 -3.28 -1.27
CA GLN A 46 -9.17 -3.31 -2.20
C GLN A 46 -7.98 -4.08 -1.64
N LEU A 47 -7.77 -4.00 -0.33
CA LEU A 47 -6.73 -4.74 0.38
C LEU A 47 -7.09 -6.20 0.68
N GLY A 48 -8.32 -6.64 0.38
CA GLY A 48 -8.78 -8.01 0.66
C GLY A 48 -8.94 -8.33 2.14
N ILE A 49 -9.09 -7.32 3.00
CA ILE A 49 -9.24 -7.48 4.45
C ILE A 49 -10.58 -6.93 4.93
N THR A 50 -11.02 -7.37 6.12
CA THR A 50 -12.20 -6.78 6.75
C THR A 50 -11.90 -5.35 7.24
N ARG A 51 -12.89 -4.46 7.22
CA ARG A 51 -12.80 -3.10 7.82
C ARG A 51 -12.26 -3.13 9.26
N LYS A 52 -12.65 -4.12 10.06
CA LYS A 52 -12.15 -4.31 11.44
C LYS A 52 -10.63 -4.52 11.47
N THR A 53 -10.09 -5.31 10.56
CA THR A 53 -8.65 -5.56 10.43
C THR A 53 -7.90 -4.30 10.01
N LEU A 54 -8.45 -3.55 9.05
CA LEU A 54 -7.89 -2.26 8.65
C LEU A 54 -7.79 -1.29 9.83
N LEU A 55 -8.84 -1.19 10.66
CA LEU A 55 -8.82 -0.36 11.88
C LEU A 55 -7.81 -0.85 12.91
N ALA A 56 -7.74 -2.17 13.16
CA ALA A 56 -6.77 -2.74 14.09
C ALA A 56 -5.31 -2.45 13.67
N LYS A 57 -5.04 -2.45 12.36
CA LYS A 57 -3.72 -2.11 11.80
C LYS A 57 -3.41 -0.61 11.87
N LEU A 58 -4.42 0.26 11.76
CA LEU A 58 -4.28 1.72 11.97
C LEU A 58 -4.06 2.10 13.44
N SER A 59 -4.61 1.32 14.37
CA SER A 59 -4.47 1.55 15.81
C SER A 59 -3.18 0.95 16.40
N ARG A 60 -2.34 0.31 15.59
CA ARG A 60 -1.10 -0.36 15.99
C ARG A 60 0.13 0.45 15.62
#